data_AF-S5NXW8-F1
#
_entry.id   AF-S5NXW8-F1
#
_cell.length_a   1.000
_cell.length_b   1.000
_cell.length_c   1.000
_cell.angle_alpha   90.00
_cell.angle_beta   90.00
_cell.angle_gamma   90.00
#
_symmetry.space_group_name_H-M   'P 1'
#
loop_
_entity.id
_entity.type
_entity.pdbx_description
1 polymer ?
#
loop_
_entity_poly.entity_id
_entity_poly.type
_entity_poly.pdbx_seq_one_letter_code
_entity_poly.pdbx_strand_id
1 'polypeptide(L)'
;MNEIETKSFEVIKVMITVLNEESGSKATIAKFYKLGTKKNGDKYITITGIPDFYKRNAESLVEDAITIKINDPLRLRGTLIGGKPKHNELVITSISSDDEVMIYQVTNKENLNGYAVSTNWVDDVADRIEVIFPRMPKIIELKISPEYFEAQRSGVKNFEIRKNDRGYRVDDVLWLKEYDPEKKQYTGNTLKRKITYITSYKQQEDYVVLGTAPIRKEK
;
A
#
# COMPACT_ATOMS: atom_id res chain seq x y z
N MET A 1 -17.83 8.48 36.73
CA MET A 1 -16.54 8.35 36.02
C MET A 1 -16.83 7.62 34.72
N ASN A 2 -17.01 8.35 33.62
CA ASN A 2 -17.15 7.76 32.29
C ASN A 2 -16.08 8.41 31.43
N GLU A 3 -14.91 7.79 31.36
CA GLU A 3 -13.94 8.12 30.30
C GLU A 3 -14.58 7.70 28.99
N ILE A 4 -15.00 8.68 28.20
CA ILE A 4 -15.33 8.49 26.80
C ILE A 4 -14.00 8.15 26.14
N GLU A 5 -13.76 6.87 25.88
CA GLU A 5 -12.68 6.41 25.00
C GLU A 5 -12.83 7.12 23.65
N THR A 6 -12.10 8.21 23.47
CA THR A 6 -11.97 8.90 22.20
C THR A 6 -11.21 7.95 21.27
N LYS A 7 -11.94 7.15 20.50
CA LYS A 7 -11.37 6.41 19.36
C LYS A 7 -10.68 7.43 18.46
N SER A 8 -9.36 7.53 18.56
CA SER A 8 -8.55 8.33 17.66
C SER A 8 -8.76 7.78 16.26
N PHE A 9 -9.44 8.53 15.41
CA PHE A 9 -9.52 8.19 14.00
C PHE A 9 -8.20 8.58 13.38
N GLU A 10 -7.41 7.61 12.93
CA GLU A 10 -6.29 7.87 12.02
C GLU A 10 -6.86 8.59 10.78
N VAL A 11 -6.47 9.86 10.59
CA VAL A 11 -6.84 10.67 9.45
C VAL A 11 -5.59 11.06 8.69
N ILE A 12 -5.69 11.09 7.36
CA ILE A 12 -4.61 11.52 6.47
C ILE A 12 -4.98 12.87 5.87
N LYS A 13 -4.05 13.82 5.93
CA LYS A 13 -4.19 15.12 5.27
C LYS A 13 -3.82 14.95 3.79
N VAL A 14 -4.76 15.31 2.92
CA VAL A 14 -4.58 15.30 1.48
C VAL A 14 -4.77 16.71 0.95
N MET A 15 -3.77 17.18 0.21
CA MET A 15 -3.84 18.42 -0.56
C MET A 15 -4.33 18.08 -1.96
N ILE A 16 -5.34 18.79 -2.45
CA ILE A 16 -5.85 18.66 -3.81
C ILE A 16 -5.68 20.04 -4.46
N THR A 17 -4.97 20.09 -5.58
CA THR A 17 -4.65 21.33 -6.29
C THR A 17 -5.18 21.23 -7.72
N VAL A 18 -5.90 22.25 -8.17
CA VAL A 18 -6.13 22.51 -9.59
C VAL A 18 -5.07 23.52 -10.03
N LEU A 19 -4.37 23.25 -11.13
CA LEU A 19 -3.29 24.07 -11.67
C LEU A 19 -3.52 24.26 -13.17
N ASN A 20 -3.56 25.50 -13.61
CA ASN A 20 -3.37 25.83 -15.02
C ASN A 20 -1.87 26.08 -15.25
N GLU A 21 -1.22 25.26 -16.08
CA GLU A 21 0.23 25.37 -16.32
C GLU A 21 0.61 26.59 -17.18
N GLU A 22 -0.31 27.07 -18.03
CA GLU A 22 -0.06 28.19 -18.94
C GLU A 22 -0.18 29.54 -18.23
N SER A 23 -1.25 29.74 -17.47
CA SER A 23 -1.49 30.95 -16.68
C SER A 23 -0.70 30.92 -15.36
N GLY A 24 -0.29 29.74 -14.91
CA GLY A 24 0.32 29.51 -13.59
C GLY A 24 -0.69 29.60 -12.43
N SER A 25 -1.99 29.74 -12.73
CA SER A 25 -3.06 29.84 -11.74
C SER A 25 -3.22 28.52 -10.99
N LYS A 26 -3.48 28.62 -9.67
CA LYS A 26 -3.68 27.43 -8.83
C LYS A 26 -4.71 27.66 -7.73
N ALA A 27 -5.53 26.65 -7.52
CA ALA A 27 -6.45 26.56 -6.39
C ALA A 27 -6.14 25.29 -5.60
N THR A 28 -5.94 25.41 -4.29
CA THR A 28 -5.57 24.26 -3.44
C THR A 28 -6.51 24.14 -2.25
N ILE A 29 -6.96 22.92 -1.97
CA ILE A 29 -7.72 22.58 -0.77
C ILE A 29 -7.00 21.49 0.04
N ALA A 30 -7.03 21.63 1.37
CA ALA A 30 -6.64 20.57 2.28
C ALA A 30 -7.90 19.87 2.81
N LYS A 31 -7.96 18.54 2.67
CA LYS A 31 -9.04 17.72 3.26
C LYS A 31 -8.43 16.59 4.09
N PHE A 32 -9.11 16.26 5.17
CA PHE A 32 -8.74 15.12 6.02
C PHE A 32 -9.63 13.94 5.68
N TYR A 33 -9.01 12.81 5.36
CA TYR A 33 -9.71 11.57 5.02
C TYR A 33 -9.48 10.55 6.11
N LYS A 34 -10.56 9.94 6.58
CA LYS A 34 -10.50 8.84 7.55
C LYS A 34 -9.84 7.63 6.91
N LEU A 35 -8.87 7.06 7.62
CA LEU A 35 -8.19 5.85 7.20
C LEU A 35 -9.10 4.64 7.43
N GLY A 36 -9.43 3.96 6.34
CA GLY A 36 -10.06 2.65 6.35
C GLY A 36 -9.03 1.54 6.45
N THR A 37 -9.47 0.34 6.85
CA THR A 37 -8.65 -0.88 6.84
C THR A 37 -9.38 -1.95 6.03
N LYS A 38 -8.73 -2.52 5.01
CA LYS A 38 -9.23 -3.64 4.21
C LYS A 38 -9.15 -4.95 5.02
N LYS A 39 -9.81 -6.02 4.54
CA LYS A 39 -9.77 -7.35 5.19
C LYS A 39 -8.35 -7.95 5.28
N ASN A 40 -7.52 -7.72 4.26
CA ASN A 40 -6.11 -8.10 4.24
C ASN A 40 -5.23 -7.16 5.12
N GLY A 41 -5.86 -6.16 5.74
CA GLY A 41 -5.28 -5.19 6.65
C GLY A 41 -4.46 -4.09 5.98
N ASP A 42 -4.57 -3.93 4.65
CA ASP A 42 -4.09 -2.73 3.97
C ASP A 42 -4.91 -1.54 4.41
N LYS A 43 -4.27 -0.38 4.51
CA LYS A 43 -4.94 0.86 4.84
C LYS A 43 -5.44 1.48 3.53
N TYR A 44 -6.50 2.29 3.59
CA TYR A 44 -6.97 3.00 2.41
C TYR A 44 -7.69 4.29 2.79
N ILE A 45 -7.72 5.26 1.89
CA ILE A 45 -8.65 6.39 1.95
C ILE A 45 -9.56 6.39 0.74
N THR A 46 -10.71 7.02 0.91
CA THR A 46 -11.66 7.26 -0.17
C THR A 46 -11.78 8.77 -0.35
N ILE A 47 -11.31 9.26 -1.49
CA ILE A 47 -11.36 10.67 -1.88
C ILE A 47 -12.61 10.85 -2.75
N THR A 48 -13.43 11.86 -2.42
CA THR A 48 -14.69 12.17 -3.11
C THR A 48 -14.82 13.67 -3.37
N GLY A 49 -15.70 14.04 -4.31
CA GLY A 49 -15.96 15.43 -4.65
C GLY A 49 -14.78 16.12 -5.35
N ILE A 50 -13.91 15.34 -6.00
CA ILE A 50 -12.88 15.86 -6.93
C ILE A 50 -13.55 16.55 -8.12
N PRO A 51 -14.57 15.95 -8.78
CA PRO A 51 -15.23 16.60 -9.92
C PRO A 51 -15.76 18.01 -9.61
N ASP A 52 -16.49 18.16 -8.50
CA ASP A 52 -17.04 19.46 -8.08
C ASP A 52 -15.95 20.46 -7.71
N PHE A 53 -14.85 20.02 -7.11
CA PHE A 53 -13.73 20.90 -6.79
C PHE A 53 -13.05 21.39 -8.06
N TYR A 54 -12.83 20.52 -9.03
CA TYR A 54 -12.25 20.89 -10.32
C TYR A 54 -13.14 21.88 -11.08
N LYS A 55 -14.42 21.54 -11.29
CA LYS A 55 -15.37 22.39 -12.05
C LYS A 55 -15.50 23.81 -11.48
N ARG A 56 -15.33 23.97 -10.16
CA ARG A 56 -15.40 25.29 -9.51
C ARG A 56 -14.13 26.12 -9.59
N ASN A 57 -12.97 25.49 -9.81
CA ASN A 57 -11.68 26.14 -9.65
C ASN A 57 -10.79 26.07 -10.89
N ALA A 58 -11.18 25.29 -11.90
CA ALA A 58 -10.50 25.27 -13.17
C ALA A 58 -10.82 26.56 -13.94
N GLU A 59 -9.79 27.19 -14.49
CA GLU A 59 -9.92 28.28 -15.46
C GLU A 59 -10.32 27.71 -16.83
N SER A 60 -9.70 26.59 -17.21
CA SER A 60 -10.02 25.81 -18.41
C SER A 60 -10.28 24.37 -18.02
N LEU A 61 -11.50 23.86 -18.26
CA LEU A 61 -11.83 22.45 -18.03
C LEU A 61 -11.06 21.48 -18.95
N VAL A 62 -10.34 22.04 -19.93
CA VAL A 62 -9.60 21.31 -20.96
C VAL A 62 -8.11 21.29 -20.67
N GLU A 63 -7.53 22.40 -20.19
CA GLU A 63 -6.06 22.57 -20.05
C GLU A 63 -5.57 22.45 -18.60
N ASP A 64 -6.46 22.60 -17.61
CA ASP A 64 -6.08 22.57 -16.21
C ASP A 64 -5.82 21.14 -15.72
N ALA A 65 -4.76 20.97 -14.94
CA ALA A 65 -4.40 19.71 -14.30
C ALA A 65 -4.94 19.61 -12.86
N ILE A 66 -5.26 18.40 -12.40
CA ILE A 66 -5.46 18.12 -10.97
C ILE A 66 -4.24 17.42 -10.41
N THR A 67 -3.73 17.95 -9.30
CA THR A 67 -2.69 17.34 -8.48
C THR A 67 -3.26 16.89 -7.14
N ILE A 68 -3.16 15.61 -6.80
CA ILE A 68 -3.45 15.10 -5.45
C ILE A 68 -2.13 14.80 -4.76
N LYS A 69 -1.88 15.51 -3.67
CA LYS A 69 -0.69 15.37 -2.83
C LYS A 69 -1.08 14.83 -1.47
N ILE A 70 -0.59 13.65 -1.13
CA ILE A 70 -0.81 13.01 0.16
C ILE A 70 0.44 13.22 1.01
N ASN A 71 0.31 13.94 2.12
CA ASN A 71 1.39 14.09 3.09
C ASN A 71 1.21 12.98 4.15
N ASP A 72 2.04 11.94 4.07
CA ASP A 72 1.98 10.82 5.01
C ASP A 72 3.35 10.52 5.63
N PRO A 73 3.50 10.56 6.97
CA PRO A 73 4.71 10.11 7.66
C PRO A 73 4.91 8.57 7.65
N LEU A 74 3.95 7.76 7.16
CA LEU A 74 3.93 6.30 7.31
C LEU A 74 4.67 5.47 6.23
N ARG A 75 5.46 6.08 5.33
CA ARG A 75 6.20 5.41 4.23
C ARG A 75 5.29 4.53 3.34
N LEU A 76 4.77 5.10 2.25
CA LEU A 76 3.78 4.48 1.38
C LEU A 76 4.30 4.11 -0.01
N ARG A 77 3.78 3.01 -0.58
CA ARG A 77 3.75 2.72 -2.03
C ARG A 77 2.29 2.58 -2.45
N GLY A 78 1.66 3.57 -3.09
CA GLY A 78 0.24 3.48 -3.46
C GLY A 78 -0.06 2.52 -4.63
N THR A 79 -1.25 1.91 -4.66
CA THR A 79 -1.84 1.30 -5.88
C THR A 79 -3.28 1.77 -6.00
N LEU A 80 -3.67 2.27 -7.18
CA LEU A 80 -5.04 2.71 -7.45
C LEU A 80 -5.88 1.51 -7.92
N ILE A 81 -7.07 1.32 -7.32
CA ILE A 81 -8.09 0.41 -7.84
C ILE A 81 -9.32 1.22 -8.22
N GLY A 82 -9.39 1.63 -9.49
CA GLY A 82 -10.62 1.99 -10.18
C GLY A 82 -11.05 0.82 -11.06
N GLY A 83 -12.35 0.59 -11.24
CA GLY A 83 -12.84 -0.42 -12.20
C GLY A 83 -12.33 -0.17 -13.62
N LYS A 84 -12.48 -1.17 -14.52
CA LYS A 84 -11.98 -1.09 -15.90
C LYS A 84 -12.27 0.28 -16.54
N PRO A 85 -11.25 1.01 -17.00
CA PRO A 85 -11.45 2.29 -17.65
C PRO A 85 -12.17 2.05 -18.98
N LYS A 86 -13.29 2.75 -19.19
CA LYS A 86 -13.73 3.05 -20.56
C LYS A 86 -12.85 4.20 -21.06
N HIS A 87 -12.83 4.44 -22.38
CA HIS A 87 -12.05 5.52 -23.03
C HIS A 87 -11.85 6.72 -22.09
N ASN A 88 -10.66 7.36 -22.14
CA ASN A 88 -10.30 8.59 -21.39
C ASN A 88 -9.62 8.34 -20.01
N GLU A 89 -8.49 7.65 -20.02
CA GLU A 89 -7.75 7.26 -18.80
C GLU A 89 -7.20 8.45 -18.00
N LEU A 90 -7.38 8.35 -16.67
CA LEU A 90 -6.65 9.09 -15.63
C LEU A 90 -5.15 8.77 -15.74
N VAL A 91 -4.37 9.65 -16.37
CA VAL A 91 -2.91 9.48 -16.42
C VAL A 91 -2.33 9.74 -15.06
N ILE A 92 -1.60 8.79 -14.52
CA ILE A 92 -0.75 8.99 -13.35
C ILE A 92 0.66 9.19 -13.88
N THR A 93 1.14 10.43 -13.95
CA THR A 93 2.41 10.76 -14.62
C THR A 93 3.65 10.57 -13.74
N SER A 94 3.52 10.46 -12.41
CA SER A 94 4.66 10.15 -11.54
C SER A 94 4.26 9.55 -10.20
N ILE A 95 5.13 8.69 -9.66
CA ILE A 95 5.16 8.28 -8.26
C ILE A 95 6.57 8.63 -7.78
N SER A 96 6.74 9.72 -7.04
CA SER A 96 8.03 10.05 -6.45
C SER A 96 8.21 9.25 -5.16
N SER A 97 9.20 8.35 -5.14
CA SER A 97 9.56 7.57 -3.95
C SER A 97 10.56 8.26 -3.04
N ASP A 98 10.95 9.49 -3.35
CA ASP A 98 11.93 10.22 -2.56
C ASP A 98 11.20 11.02 -1.47
N ASP A 99 10.99 10.31 -0.35
CA ASP A 99 10.51 10.76 0.95
C ASP A 99 9.21 11.61 0.99
N GLU A 100 8.13 10.94 1.42
CA GLU A 100 6.88 11.49 2.00
C GLU A 100 5.79 12.07 1.08
N VAL A 101 5.91 12.01 -0.25
CA VAL A 101 4.89 12.63 -1.11
C VAL A 101 4.50 11.80 -2.34
N MET A 102 3.30 11.20 -2.30
CA MET A 102 2.64 10.69 -3.51
C MET A 102 1.94 11.87 -4.21
N ILE A 103 2.38 12.18 -5.44
CA ILE A 103 1.79 13.21 -6.30
C ILE A 103 1.06 12.52 -7.45
N TYR A 104 -0.25 12.71 -7.57
CA TYR A 104 -1.01 12.23 -8.72
C TYR A 104 -1.39 13.42 -9.57
N GLN A 105 -0.83 13.55 -10.77
CA GLN A 105 -1.17 14.62 -11.72
C GLN A 105 -2.02 14.05 -12.86
N VAL A 106 -3.26 14.51 -12.98
CA VAL A 106 -4.15 14.20 -14.09
C VAL A 106 -4.05 15.33 -15.10
N THR A 107 -3.65 15.04 -16.32
CA THR A 107 -3.61 16.00 -17.43
C THR A 107 -4.47 15.49 -18.58
N ASN A 108 -5.20 16.39 -19.23
CA ASN A 108 -5.73 16.16 -20.57
C ASN A 108 -4.60 16.45 -21.56
N LYS A 109 -3.62 15.56 -21.65
CA LYS A 109 -2.67 15.63 -22.77
C LYS A 109 -3.29 14.89 -23.93
N GLU A 110 -3.70 15.64 -24.95
CA GLU A 110 -3.90 15.10 -26.29
C GLU A 110 -2.69 14.19 -26.60
N ASN A 111 -2.95 12.90 -26.75
CA ASN A 111 -1.99 11.80 -26.97
C ASN A 111 -1.35 11.16 -25.72
N LEU A 112 -2.13 10.35 -25.01
CA LEU A 112 -1.62 9.12 -24.42
C LEU A 112 -1.58 8.03 -25.49
N ASN A 113 -0.41 7.75 -26.06
CA ASN A 113 -0.20 6.58 -26.93
C ASN A 113 -1.30 6.33 -27.99
N GLY A 114 -1.89 7.38 -28.57
CA GLY A 114 -2.93 7.28 -29.60
C GLY A 114 -4.35 6.97 -29.11
N TYR A 115 -4.65 7.07 -27.81
CA TYR A 115 -6.01 6.96 -27.28
C TYR A 115 -6.65 8.35 -27.16
N ALA A 116 -7.88 8.49 -27.69
CA ALA A 116 -8.70 9.67 -27.48
C ALA A 116 -9.10 9.78 -26.00
N VAL A 117 -8.99 10.99 -25.44
CA VAL A 117 -9.44 11.36 -24.09
C VAL A 117 -10.66 12.28 -24.24
N SER A 118 -11.65 12.17 -23.35
CA SER A 118 -12.92 12.90 -23.38
C SER A 118 -12.64 14.30 -22.92
N THR A 119 -13.22 15.24 -23.65
CA THR A 119 -13.23 16.66 -23.30
C THR A 119 -13.87 16.92 -21.93
N ASN A 120 -14.62 15.95 -21.39
CA ASN A 120 -15.26 15.97 -20.07
C ASN A 120 -14.80 14.82 -19.18
N TRP A 121 -13.49 14.54 -19.11
CA TRP A 121 -12.93 13.49 -18.24
C TRP A 121 -13.46 13.56 -16.79
N VAL A 122 -13.79 14.77 -16.32
CA VAL A 122 -14.36 15.06 -15.01
C VAL A 122 -15.71 14.38 -14.76
N ASP A 123 -16.52 14.19 -15.81
CA ASP A 123 -17.79 13.46 -15.76
C ASP A 123 -17.57 11.93 -15.84
N ASP A 124 -16.43 11.50 -16.39
CA ASP A 124 -16.05 10.09 -16.58
C ASP A 124 -15.21 9.53 -15.40
N VAL A 125 -14.55 10.38 -14.60
CA VAL A 125 -13.86 9.96 -13.37
C VAL A 125 -14.92 9.52 -12.38
N ALA A 126 -14.79 8.30 -11.86
CA ALA A 126 -15.61 7.85 -10.75
C ALA A 126 -15.60 8.91 -9.64
N ASP A 127 -16.78 9.32 -9.14
CA ASP A 127 -16.97 10.26 -8.00
C ASP A 127 -16.16 9.91 -6.74
N ARG A 128 -15.52 8.75 -6.77
CA ARG A 128 -14.77 8.10 -5.71
C ARG A 128 -13.43 7.58 -6.23
N ILE A 129 -12.34 8.14 -5.70
CA ILE A 129 -10.98 7.60 -5.85
C ILE A 129 -10.61 6.85 -4.58
N GLU A 130 -10.31 5.56 -4.68
CA GLU A 130 -9.77 4.79 -3.57
C GLU A 130 -8.25 4.69 -3.66
N VAL A 131 -7.55 5.25 -2.67
CA VAL A 131 -6.10 5.16 -2.57
C VAL A 131 -5.77 4.07 -1.56
N ILE A 132 -5.09 3.03 -2.01
CA ILE A 132 -4.66 1.91 -1.16
C ILE A 132 -3.23 2.16 -0.70
N PHE A 133 -3.05 2.03 0.61
CA PHE A 133 -1.79 2.06 1.32
C PHE A 133 -1.45 0.63 1.72
N PRO A 134 -0.74 -0.12 0.85
CA PRO A 134 -0.37 -1.48 1.15
C PRO A 134 0.52 -1.48 2.39
N ARG A 135 0.29 -2.44 3.25
CA ARG A 135 1.20 -2.65 4.38
C ARG A 135 2.58 -3.02 3.84
N MET A 136 3.61 -2.27 4.26
CA MET A 136 4.99 -2.63 3.94
C MET A 136 5.33 -4.01 4.54
N PRO A 137 5.93 -4.92 3.76
CA PRO A 137 6.43 -6.18 4.28
C PRO A 137 7.34 -5.95 5.48
N LYS A 138 7.05 -6.61 6.60
CA LYS A 138 7.91 -6.52 7.79
C LYS A 138 8.90 -7.67 7.84
N ILE A 139 10.04 -7.41 8.47
CA ILE A 139 10.96 -8.47 8.90
C ILE A 139 10.52 -8.91 10.31
N ILE A 140 10.29 -10.21 10.48
CA ILE A 140 9.84 -10.83 11.73
C ILE A 140 10.94 -11.77 12.20
N GLU A 141 11.56 -11.44 13.32
CA GLU A 141 12.57 -12.31 13.93
C GLU A 141 11.94 -13.48 14.65
N LEU A 142 12.42 -14.69 14.36
CA LEU A 142 11.94 -15.93 14.96
C LEU A 142 13.09 -16.86 15.26
N LYS A 143 13.00 -17.57 16.38
CA LYS A 143 13.86 -18.73 16.67
C LYS A 143 13.45 -19.92 15.81
N ILE A 144 14.43 -20.75 15.47
CA ILE A 144 14.26 -22.06 14.83
C ILE A 144 15.31 -23.02 15.39
N SER A 145 14.93 -24.27 15.69
CA SER A 145 15.87 -25.29 16.17
C SER A 145 16.80 -25.77 15.04
N PRO A 146 18.00 -26.32 15.35
CA PRO A 146 18.98 -26.70 14.33
C PRO A 146 18.45 -27.67 13.27
N GLU A 147 17.66 -28.67 13.68
CA GLU A 147 17.06 -29.65 12.76
C GLU A 147 16.17 -29.00 11.68
N TYR A 148 15.34 -28.03 12.08
CA TYR A 148 14.45 -27.33 11.15
C TYR A 148 15.18 -26.26 10.37
N PHE A 149 16.20 -25.64 10.96
CA PHE A 149 17.05 -24.68 10.28
C PHE A 149 17.71 -25.33 9.07
N GLU A 150 18.32 -26.51 9.24
CA GLU A 150 18.97 -27.25 8.16
C GLU A 150 17.97 -27.73 7.10
N ALA A 151 16.81 -28.24 7.52
CA ALA A 151 15.74 -28.63 6.60
C ALA A 151 15.23 -27.44 5.77
N GLN A 152 15.16 -26.24 6.37
CA GLN A 152 14.84 -25.03 5.64
C GLN A 152 15.99 -24.65 4.70
N ARG A 153 17.22 -24.57 5.21
CA ARG A 153 18.41 -24.16 4.44
C ARG A 153 18.59 -24.99 3.17
N SER A 154 18.44 -26.32 3.27
CA SER A 154 18.50 -27.27 2.16
C SER A 154 17.31 -27.20 1.19
N GLY A 155 16.20 -26.54 1.59
CA GLY A 155 14.99 -26.42 0.78
C GLY A 155 14.03 -27.60 0.89
N VAL A 156 14.35 -28.62 1.70
CA VAL A 156 13.47 -29.77 1.96
C VAL A 156 12.20 -29.32 2.69
N LYS A 157 12.34 -28.38 3.62
CA LYS A 157 11.23 -27.73 4.34
C LYS A 157 10.98 -26.36 3.78
N ASN A 158 9.81 -26.14 3.17
CA ASN A 158 9.39 -24.87 2.58
C ASN A 158 8.21 -24.21 3.32
N PHE A 159 7.97 -24.58 4.58
CA PHE A 159 6.89 -23.99 5.38
C PHE A 159 7.29 -23.84 6.85
N GLU A 160 6.59 -22.96 7.58
CA GLU A 160 6.66 -22.82 9.04
C GLU A 160 5.27 -23.05 9.64
N ILE A 161 5.19 -23.62 10.85
CA ILE A 161 3.95 -23.72 11.62
C ILE A 161 4.10 -22.84 12.86
N ARG A 162 3.22 -21.86 13.04
CA ARG A 162 3.36 -20.83 14.09
C ARG A 162 2.01 -20.43 14.66
N LYS A 163 1.98 -20.05 15.93
CA LYS A 163 0.87 -19.24 16.47
C LYS A 163 0.87 -17.89 15.76
N ASN A 164 -0.28 -17.41 15.31
CA ASN A 164 -0.43 -16.15 14.59
C ASN A 164 -0.53 -14.93 15.54
N ASP A 165 0.31 -14.90 16.57
CA ASP A 165 0.41 -13.82 17.58
C ASP A 165 1.14 -12.57 17.05
N ARG A 166 1.73 -12.66 15.85
CA ARG A 166 2.48 -11.59 15.18
C ARG A 166 1.73 -10.99 14.00
N GLY A 167 0.53 -11.47 13.67
CA GLY A 167 -0.24 -11.02 12.50
C GLY A 167 0.57 -11.16 11.22
N TYR A 168 1.00 -12.39 10.90
CA TYR A 168 1.76 -12.73 9.69
C TYR A 168 0.93 -12.41 8.45
N ARG A 169 1.58 -11.89 7.40
CA ARG A 169 0.97 -11.70 6.08
C ARG A 169 1.83 -12.28 4.97
N VAL A 170 1.20 -12.60 3.85
CA VAL A 170 1.94 -12.85 2.61
C VAL A 170 2.82 -11.65 2.31
N ASP A 171 4.01 -11.92 1.76
CA ASP A 171 5.11 -10.99 1.53
C ASP A 171 5.95 -10.59 2.74
N ASP A 172 5.51 -10.80 3.99
CA ASP A 172 6.38 -10.62 5.17
C ASP A 172 7.62 -11.52 5.07
N VAL A 173 8.71 -11.09 5.71
CA VAL A 173 9.98 -11.82 5.75
C VAL A 173 10.20 -12.40 7.13
N LEU A 174 10.32 -13.72 7.22
CA LEU A 174 10.79 -14.41 8.40
C LEU A 174 12.32 -14.36 8.44
N TRP A 175 12.88 -13.74 9.48
CA TRP A 175 14.30 -13.85 9.81
C TRP A 175 14.47 -14.93 10.87
N LEU A 176 14.74 -16.14 10.38
CA LEU A 176 14.92 -17.34 11.18
C LEU A 176 16.34 -17.34 11.74
N LYS A 177 16.45 -17.34 13.07
CA LYS A 177 17.72 -17.35 13.81
C LYS A 177 17.84 -18.70 14.51
N GLU A 178 18.87 -19.46 14.15
CA GLU A 178 19.09 -20.78 14.70
C GLU A 178 19.41 -20.67 16.20
N TYR A 179 18.63 -21.40 17.01
CA TYR A 179 18.72 -21.41 18.46
C TYR A 179 18.83 -22.86 18.93
N ASP A 180 19.93 -23.17 19.62
CA ASP A 180 20.19 -24.47 20.23
C ASP A 180 19.49 -24.52 21.60
N PRO A 181 18.40 -25.30 21.77
CA PRO A 181 17.67 -25.36 23.02
C PRO A 181 18.44 -26.06 24.15
N GLU A 182 19.39 -26.95 23.83
CA GLU A 182 20.20 -27.66 24.82
C GLU A 182 21.25 -26.71 25.41
N LYS A 183 21.96 -25.98 24.56
CA LYS A 183 22.95 -24.97 24.96
C LYS A 183 22.31 -23.64 25.36
N LYS A 184 21.00 -23.49 25.17
CA LYS A 184 20.20 -22.28 25.43
C LYS A 184 20.75 -21.02 24.77
N GLN A 185 21.41 -21.13 23.62
CA GLN A 185 22.07 -20.02 22.93
C GLN A 185 21.79 -20.00 21.43
N TYR A 186 21.92 -18.82 20.82
CA TYR A 186 21.95 -18.72 19.36
C TYR A 186 23.29 -19.24 18.83
N THR A 187 23.25 -19.95 17.71
CA THR A 187 24.48 -20.45 17.04
C THR A 187 25.17 -19.40 16.20
N GLY A 188 24.45 -18.32 15.86
CA GLY A 188 24.86 -17.28 14.91
C GLY A 188 24.35 -17.50 13.49
N ASN A 189 23.87 -18.71 13.16
CA ASN A 189 23.30 -19.00 11.85
C ASN A 189 21.94 -18.33 11.67
N THR A 190 21.71 -17.74 10.49
CA THR A 190 20.43 -17.12 10.17
C THR A 190 20.01 -17.37 8.72
N LEU A 191 18.70 -17.30 8.49
CA LEU A 191 18.08 -17.50 7.19
C LEU A 191 16.92 -16.52 7.03
N LYS A 192 16.78 -15.92 5.85
CA LYS A 192 15.60 -15.09 5.53
C LYS A 192 14.71 -15.82 4.55
N ARG A 193 13.42 -15.90 4.87
CA ARG A 193 12.40 -16.52 4.03
C ARG A 193 11.20 -15.60 3.86
N LYS A 194 10.75 -15.43 2.64
CA LYS A 194 9.52 -14.68 2.33
C LYS A 194 8.31 -15.59 2.54
N ILE A 195 7.26 -15.09 3.18
CA ILE A 195 5.98 -15.79 3.27
C ILE A 195 5.27 -15.69 1.92
N THR A 196 4.98 -16.84 1.31
CA THR A 196 4.32 -16.94 0.00
C THR A 196 2.86 -17.36 0.10
N TYR A 197 2.46 -17.98 1.21
CA TYR A 197 1.10 -18.46 1.44
C TYR A 197 0.83 -18.57 2.94
N ILE A 198 -0.43 -18.40 3.36
CA ILE A 198 -0.86 -18.61 4.75
C ILE A 198 -2.17 -19.39 4.75
N THR A 199 -2.27 -20.41 5.61
CA THR A 199 -3.53 -21.10 5.89
C THR A 199 -3.64 -21.52 7.35
N SER A 200 -4.87 -21.50 7.88
CA SER A 200 -5.22 -22.05 9.20
C SER A 200 -5.95 -23.41 9.08
N TYR A 201 -6.06 -23.98 7.88
CA TYR A 201 -6.83 -25.21 7.65
C TYR A 201 -6.28 -26.37 8.49
N LYS A 202 -7.15 -26.96 9.31
CA LYS A 202 -6.84 -28.08 10.23
C LYS A 202 -5.67 -27.82 11.19
N GLN A 203 -5.40 -26.56 11.53
CA GLN A 203 -4.44 -26.20 12.57
C GLN A 203 -5.13 -26.11 13.94
N GLN A 204 -4.33 -26.14 15.01
CA GLN A 204 -4.81 -25.76 16.35
C GLN A 204 -5.30 -24.30 16.34
N GLU A 205 -6.11 -23.93 17.33
CA GLU A 205 -6.60 -22.56 17.49
C GLU A 205 -5.44 -21.56 17.48
N ASP A 206 -5.60 -20.47 16.74
CA ASP A 206 -4.59 -19.45 16.46
C ASP A 206 -3.31 -19.90 15.73
N TYR A 207 -3.17 -21.17 15.32
CA TYR A 207 -2.00 -21.61 14.54
C TYR A 207 -2.23 -21.48 13.03
N VAL A 208 -1.14 -21.18 12.33
CA VAL A 208 -1.09 -21.05 10.87
C VAL A 208 0.10 -21.81 10.29
N VAL A 209 -0.10 -22.33 9.09
CA VAL A 209 0.97 -22.79 8.20
C VAL A 209 1.35 -21.63 7.30
N LEU A 210 2.62 -21.26 7.32
CA LEU A 210 3.23 -20.24 6.49
C LEU A 210 4.01 -20.94 5.38
N GLY A 211 3.54 -20.91 4.15
CA GLY A 211 4.36 -21.27 2.98
C GLY A 211 5.49 -20.27 2.83
N THR A 212 6.71 -20.73 2.54
CA THR A 212 7.91 -19.90 2.55
C THR A 212 8.83 -20.18 1.38
N ALA A 213 9.53 -19.15 0.90
CA ALA A 213 10.50 -19.25 -0.19
C ALA A 213 11.80 -18.48 0.14
N PRO A 214 12.95 -18.89 -0.43
CA PRO A 214 14.16 -18.07 -0.39
C PRO A 214 13.91 -16.68 -0.98
N ILE A 215 14.49 -15.66 -0.35
CA ILE A 215 14.56 -14.33 -0.96
C ILE A 215 15.63 -14.40 -2.04
N ARG A 216 15.21 -14.34 -3.32
CA ARG A 216 16.14 -14.19 -4.43
C ARG A 216 16.71 -12.77 -4.38
N LYS A 217 18.03 -12.63 -4.47
CA LYS A 217 18.62 -11.33 -4.81
C LYS A 217 18.25 -11.06 -6.27
N GLU A 218 17.61 -9.94 -6.54
CA GLU A 218 17.54 -9.41 -7.90
C GLU A 218 19.00 -9.22 -8.37
N LYS A 219 19.31 -9.73 -9.57
CA LYS A 219 20.61 -9.59 -10.21
C LYS A 219 20.68 -8.26 -10.92
#